data_AF-A0A9P5MPR6-F1
#
_entry.id   AF-A0A9P5MPR6-F1
#
_cell.length_a   1.000
_cell.length_b   1.000
_cell.length_c   1.000
_cell.angle_alpha   90.00
_cell.angle_beta   90.00
_cell.angle_gamma   90.00
#
_symmetry.space_group_name_H-M   'P 1'
#
loop_
_entity.id
_entity.type
_entity.pdbx_description
1 polymer ?
#
loop_
_entity_poly.entity_id
_entity_poly.type
_entity_poly.pdbx_seq_one_letter_code
_entity_poly.pdbx_strand_id
1 'polypeptide(L)'
;WSVGSHLNADHVWDSIIILLLIEDCHDRQQTLVVPHDGTQKNHFKEAIHACNLRFRLYSWPEIQHYCKKCVQFYCGPDGTVHHMVSVVPLAYNCHCFCPDDTIKYDTICAIVGCDDPIITGHLTCANPHH
;
A
#
# COMPACT_ATOMS: atom_id res chain seq x y z
N TRP A 1 -20.32 -35.55 9.78
CA TRP A 1 -19.85 -34.26 9.24
C TRP A 1 -18.40 -34.09 9.66
N SER A 2 -17.45 -34.42 8.79
CA SER A 2 -16.03 -34.13 9.02
C SER A 2 -15.70 -32.85 8.26
N VAL A 3 -15.59 -31.73 8.95
CA VAL A 3 -15.02 -30.51 8.38
C VAL A 3 -13.52 -30.76 8.26
N GLY A 4 -13.06 -31.07 7.06
CA GLY A 4 -11.63 -31.19 6.78
C GLY A 4 -10.98 -29.83 6.99
N SER A 5 -10.00 -29.75 7.89
CA SER A 5 -9.25 -28.52 8.20
C SER A 5 -8.21 -28.20 7.13
N HIS A 6 -8.59 -28.26 5.86
CA HIS A 6 -7.69 -27.96 4.76
C HIS A 6 -7.73 -26.46 4.46
N LEU A 7 -6.84 -25.74 5.15
CA LEU A 7 -6.57 -24.34 4.84
C LEU A 7 -5.98 -24.27 3.43
N ASN A 8 -6.57 -23.47 2.56
CA ASN A 8 -6.04 -23.19 1.22
C ASN A 8 -5.66 -21.70 1.14
N ALA A 9 -5.01 -21.31 0.04
CA ALA A 9 -4.59 -19.92 -0.15
C ALA A 9 -5.77 -18.94 -0.11
N ASP A 10 -6.93 -19.33 -0.66
CA ASP A 10 -8.13 -18.49 -0.68
C ASP A 10 -8.61 -18.15 0.73
N HIS A 11 -8.63 -19.12 1.66
CA HIS A 11 -8.99 -18.88 3.05
C HIS A 11 -8.03 -17.90 3.75
N VAL A 12 -6.74 -17.96 3.43
CA VAL A 12 -5.73 -17.03 3.97
C VAL A 12 -5.98 -15.63 3.42
N TRP A 13 -6.18 -15.50 2.12
CA TRP A 13 -6.47 -14.22 1.48
C TRP A 13 -7.78 -13.61 2.00
N ASP A 14 -8.85 -14.38 2.09
CA ASP A 14 -10.12 -13.93 2.65
C ASP A 14 -9.95 -13.44 4.10
N SER A 15 -9.19 -14.16 4.93
CA SER A 15 -8.93 -13.77 6.31
C SER A 15 -8.16 -12.44 6.40
N ILE A 16 -7.15 -12.24 5.55
CA ILE A 16 -6.39 -10.99 5.45
C ILE A 16 -7.31 -9.84 5.04
N ILE A 17 -8.14 -10.03 4.01
CA ILE A 17 -9.09 -9.01 3.55
C ILE A 17 -10.10 -8.66 4.64
N ILE A 18 -10.66 -9.66 5.34
CA ILE A 18 -11.61 -9.43 6.42
C ILE A 18 -10.96 -8.65 7.57
N LEU A 19 -9.73 -9.01 7.96
CA LEU A 19 -8.98 -8.27 8.99
C LEU A 19 -8.77 -6.82 8.58
N LEU A 20 -8.31 -6.56 7.34
CA LEU A 20 -8.13 -5.20 6.81
C LEU A 20 -9.43 -4.38 6.85
N LEU A 21 -10.56 -4.99 6.50
CA LEU A 21 -11.86 -4.30 6.54
C LEU A 21 -12.33 -4.00 7.97
N ILE A 22 -12.06 -4.91 8.91
CA ILE A 22 -12.36 -4.71 10.33
C ILE A 22 -11.49 -3.57 10.90
N GLU A 23 -10.20 -3.56 10.61
CA GLU A 23 -9.26 -2.51 11.03
C GLU A 23 -9.66 -1.14 10.48
N ASP A 24 -9.92 -1.04 9.17
CA ASP A 24 -10.38 0.20 8.56
C ASP A 24 -11.69 0.71 9.20
N CYS A 25 -12.66 -0.18 9.45
CA CYS A 25 -13.90 0.20 10.12
C CYS A 25 -13.65 0.63 11.57
N HIS A 26 -12.79 -0.07 12.30
CA HIS A 26 -12.42 0.24 13.67
C HIS A 26 -11.78 1.62 13.78
N ASP A 27 -10.81 1.94 12.92
CA ASP A 27 -10.12 3.23 12.89
C ASP A 27 -11.08 4.40 12.60
N ARG A 28 -12.14 4.12 11.85
CA ARG A 28 -13.21 5.07 11.55
C ARG A 28 -14.33 5.10 12.58
N GLN A 29 -14.26 4.30 13.64
CA GLN A 29 -15.34 4.10 14.61
C GLN A 29 -16.67 3.69 13.94
N GLN A 30 -16.59 2.82 12.93
CA GLN A 30 -17.72 2.26 12.19
C GLN A 30 -17.83 0.76 12.38
N THR A 31 -19.00 0.21 12.05
CA THR A 31 -19.24 -1.24 12.04
C THR A 31 -19.15 -1.76 10.61
N LEU A 32 -18.37 -2.81 10.39
CA LEU A 32 -18.39 -3.55 9.14
C LEU A 32 -19.77 -4.22 8.97
N VAL A 33 -20.55 -3.75 8.01
CA VAL A 33 -21.86 -4.33 7.68
C VAL A 33 -21.67 -5.33 6.55
N VAL A 34 -22.11 -6.57 6.81
CA VAL A 34 -22.09 -7.65 5.81
C VAL A 34 -23.53 -7.94 5.41
N PRO A 35 -23.93 -7.70 4.15
CA PRO A 35 -25.26 -8.04 3.67
C PRO A 35 -25.50 -9.54 3.80
N HIS A 36 -26.71 -9.92 4.18
CA HIS A 36 -27.12 -11.33 4.24
C HIS A 36 -27.67 -11.83 2.90
N ASP A 37 -27.77 -10.96 1.89
CA ASP A 37 -28.26 -11.27 0.55
C ASP A 37 -27.13 -11.33 -0.49
N GLY A 38 -27.27 -12.28 -1.41
CA GLY A 38 -26.34 -12.47 -2.54
C GLY A 38 -25.34 -13.61 -2.35
N THR A 39 -24.45 -13.76 -3.33
CA THR A 39 -23.37 -14.75 -3.29
C THR A 39 -22.27 -14.29 -2.34
N GLN A 40 -21.61 -15.22 -1.64
CA GLN A 40 -20.50 -14.93 -0.70
C GLN A 40 -19.47 -13.92 -1.22
N LYS A 41 -19.10 -14.00 -2.51
CA LYS A 41 -18.19 -13.05 -3.18
C LYS A 41 -18.63 -11.58 -3.15
N ASN A 42 -19.91 -11.30 -2.92
CA ASN A 42 -20.47 -9.94 -2.91
C ASN A 42 -20.50 -9.33 -1.50
N HIS A 43 -20.38 -10.15 -0.44
CA HIS A 43 -20.53 -9.73 0.96
C HIS A 43 -19.62 -8.55 1.33
N PHE A 44 -18.41 -8.53 0.80
CA PHE A 44 -17.41 -7.52 1.10
C PHE A 44 -17.18 -6.53 -0.04
N LYS A 45 -17.90 -6.67 -1.17
CA LYS A 45 -17.60 -5.89 -2.39
C LYS A 45 -17.72 -4.39 -2.16
N GLU A 46 -18.78 -3.95 -1.47
CA GLU A 46 -18.99 -2.54 -1.16
C GLU A 46 -17.97 -2.01 -0.15
N ALA A 47 -17.67 -2.80 0.89
CA ALA A 47 -16.67 -2.45 1.91
C ALA A 47 -15.27 -2.33 1.31
N ILE A 48 -14.87 -3.28 0.45
CA ILE A 48 -13.61 -3.24 -0.31
C ILE A 48 -13.57 -2.01 -1.22
N HIS A 49 -14.66 -1.72 -1.94
CA HIS A 49 -14.73 -0.55 -2.79
C HIS A 49 -14.58 0.76 -2.00
N ALA A 50 -15.25 0.89 -0.87
CA ALA A 50 -15.10 2.03 0.02
C ALA A 50 -13.66 2.16 0.57
N CYS A 51 -13.04 1.04 0.93
CA CYS A 51 -11.65 0.99 1.38
C CYS A 51 -10.67 1.44 0.28
N ASN A 52 -10.81 0.90 -0.93
CA ASN A 52 -10.00 1.30 -2.09
C ASN A 52 -10.16 2.79 -2.42
N LEU A 53 -11.39 3.34 -2.34
CA LEU A 53 -11.61 4.77 -2.53
C LEU A 53 -10.89 5.62 -1.49
N ARG A 54 -10.82 5.17 -0.23
CA ARG A 54 -10.09 5.87 0.82
C ARG A 54 -8.59 5.76 0.64
N PHE A 55 -8.06 4.58 0.35
CA PHE A 55 -6.64 4.44 0.01
C PHE A 55 -6.27 5.29 -1.19
N ARG A 56 -7.17 5.48 -2.16
CA ARG A 56 -6.93 6.42 -3.26
C ARG A 56 -6.87 7.89 -2.80
N LEU A 57 -7.67 8.29 -1.82
CA LEU A 57 -7.75 9.69 -1.36
C LEU A 57 -6.68 10.04 -0.31
N TYR A 58 -6.37 9.10 0.57
CA TYR A 58 -5.51 9.33 1.74
C TYR A 58 -4.20 8.56 1.67
N SER A 59 -4.00 7.73 0.64
CA SER A 59 -2.94 6.71 0.56
C SER A 59 -3.01 5.71 1.71
N TRP A 60 -2.23 4.64 1.58
CA TRP A 60 -2.05 3.65 2.64
C TRP A 60 -0.75 4.01 3.37
N PRO A 61 -0.74 4.22 4.70
CA PRO A 61 0.47 4.61 5.43
C PRO A 61 1.67 3.67 5.21
N GLU A 62 1.40 2.41 4.92
CA GLU A 62 2.37 1.34 4.70
C GLU A 62 2.97 1.39 3.28
N ILE A 63 2.29 2.04 2.32
CA ILE A 63 2.83 2.25 0.98
C ILE A 63 3.77 3.45 1.02
N GLN A 64 5.07 3.15 1.01
CA GLN A 64 6.12 4.15 0.97
C GLN A 64 6.32 4.70 -0.45
N HIS A 65 5.47 5.63 -0.86
CA HIS A 65 5.73 6.51 -1.99
C HIS A 65 6.71 7.62 -1.57
N TYR A 66 7.78 7.86 -2.33
CA TYR A 66 8.83 8.84 -2.00
C TYR A 66 8.97 9.98 -3.01
N CYS A 67 8.18 10.00 -4.08
CA CYS A 67 8.11 11.13 -5.00
C CYS A 67 7.66 12.40 -4.28
N LYS A 68 8.55 13.39 -4.18
CA LYS A 68 8.27 14.70 -3.57
C LYS A 68 7.16 15.50 -4.26
N LYS A 69 6.83 15.18 -5.53
CA LYS A 69 5.73 15.83 -6.26
C LYS A 69 4.38 15.20 -5.92
N CYS A 70 4.35 13.88 -5.76
CA CYS A 70 3.11 13.14 -5.54
C CYS A 70 2.76 13.07 -4.05
N VAL A 71 3.76 13.11 -3.17
CA VAL A 71 3.62 12.95 -1.72
C VAL A 71 3.50 14.30 -1.05
N GLN A 72 2.40 14.52 -0.35
CA GLN A 72 2.18 15.69 0.49
C GLN A 72 2.10 15.29 1.95
N PHE A 73 2.91 15.95 2.78
CA PHE A 73 2.92 15.78 4.23
C PHE A 73 2.13 16.91 4.90
N TYR A 74 1.24 16.55 5.83
CA TYR A 74 0.54 17.52 6.67
C TYR A 74 1.12 17.50 8.08
N CYS A 75 1.69 18.63 8.49
CA CYS A 75 2.10 18.85 9.88
C CYS A 75 0.87 19.22 10.70
N GLY A 76 0.64 18.48 11.78
CA GLY A 76 -0.35 18.81 12.79
C GLY A 76 0.08 20.02 13.63
N PRO A 77 -0.84 20.59 14.42
CA PRO A 77 -0.54 21.71 15.30
C PRO A 77 0.52 21.41 16.37
N ASP A 78 0.81 20.13 16.61
CA ASP A 78 1.84 19.61 17.51
C ASP A 78 3.21 19.38 16.83
N GLY A 79 3.31 19.64 15.52
CA GLY A 79 4.52 19.38 14.73
C GLY A 79 4.65 17.93 14.23
N THR A 80 3.71 17.05 14.58
CA THR A 80 3.69 15.66 14.12
C THR A 80 3.26 15.61 12.65
N VAL A 81 3.92 14.79 11.84
CA VAL A 81 3.52 14.56 10.44
C VAL A 81 2.41 13.51 10.43
N HIS A 82 1.17 13.91 10.17
CA HIS A 82 0.00 13.03 10.36
C HIS A 82 -0.42 12.28 9.09
N HIS A 83 -0.24 12.87 7.91
CA HIS A 83 -0.77 12.27 6.68
C HIS A 83 0.13 12.48 5.48
N MET A 84 0.37 11.38 4.78
CA MET A 84 1.04 11.30 3.50
C MET A 84 -0.01 10.98 2.45
N VAL A 85 -0.31 11.94 1.57
CA VAL A 85 -1.21 11.73 0.44
C VAL A 85 -0.38 11.62 -0.83
N SER A 86 -0.45 10.47 -1.51
CA SER A 86 0.03 10.30 -2.87
C SER A 86 -1.10 10.60 -3.87
N VAL A 87 -0.91 11.61 -4.70
CA VAL A 87 -1.86 11.98 -5.75
C VAL A 87 -1.81 11.01 -6.95
N VAL A 88 -0.71 10.26 -7.09
CA VAL A 88 -0.48 9.32 -8.19
C VAL A 88 -0.25 7.91 -7.64
N PRO A 89 -1.01 6.90 -8.08
CA PRO A 89 -0.77 5.53 -7.67
C PRO A 89 0.58 5.03 -8.22
N LEU A 90 1.25 4.17 -7.45
CA LEU A 90 2.43 3.45 -7.93
C LEU A 90 2.02 2.45 -9.01
N ALA A 91 2.93 2.16 -9.95
CA ALA A 91 2.66 1.19 -11.01
C ALA A 91 2.53 -0.24 -10.44
N TYR A 92 3.36 -0.57 -9.45
CA TYR A 92 3.41 -1.86 -8.77
C TYR A 92 3.75 -1.67 -7.28
N ASN A 93 3.40 -2.67 -6.46
CA ASN A 93 3.64 -2.64 -5.00
C ASN A 93 5.14 -2.60 -4.63
N CYS A 94 6.04 -2.97 -5.54
CA CYS A 94 7.48 -2.89 -5.32
C CYS A 94 8.08 -1.51 -5.61
N HIS A 95 7.35 -0.62 -6.28
CA HIS A 95 7.87 0.69 -6.63
C HIS A 95 7.73 1.65 -5.45
N CYS A 96 8.70 2.54 -5.32
CA CYS A 96 8.71 3.60 -4.32
C CYS A 96 8.49 4.99 -4.95
N PHE A 97 8.49 5.08 -6.28
CA PHE A 97 8.32 6.32 -7.04
C PHE A 97 7.15 6.18 -8.02
N CYS A 98 6.51 7.29 -8.37
CA CYS A 98 5.50 7.31 -9.43
C CYS A 98 6.10 6.88 -10.77
N PRO A 99 5.32 6.33 -11.71
CA PRO A 99 5.85 5.74 -12.96
C PRO A 99 6.83 6.63 -13.73
N ASP A 100 6.59 7.94 -13.75
CA ASP A 100 7.45 8.92 -14.42
C ASP A 100 8.83 9.05 -13.75
N ASP A 101 8.86 8.97 -12.43
CA ASP A 101 10.08 9.05 -11.62
C ASP A 101 10.74 7.67 -11.47
N THR A 102 9.99 6.57 -11.48
CA THR A 102 10.50 5.19 -11.43
C THR A 102 11.60 4.96 -12.46
N ILE A 103 11.39 5.38 -13.71
CA ILE A 103 12.39 5.20 -14.78
C ILE A 103 13.72 5.88 -14.44
N LYS A 104 13.66 7.04 -13.77
CA LYS A 104 14.85 7.77 -13.35
C LYS A 104 15.49 7.11 -12.12
N TYR A 105 14.70 6.80 -11.10
CA TYR A 105 15.20 6.38 -9.80
C TYR A 105 15.55 4.88 -9.72
N ASP A 106 14.97 4.03 -10.58
CA ASP A 106 15.31 2.61 -10.66
C ASP A 106 16.66 2.36 -11.35
N THR A 107 17.26 3.39 -11.96
CA THR A 107 18.57 3.30 -12.63
C THR A 107 19.71 3.90 -11.83
N ILE A 108 19.43 4.50 -10.66
CA ILE A 108 20.44 5.12 -9.79
C ILE A 108 20.59 4.35 -8.47
N CYS A 109 21.76 4.48 -7.85
CA CYS A 109 22.09 3.81 -6.60
C CYS A 109 21.08 4.12 -5.50
N ALA A 110 20.63 3.09 -4.78
CA ALA A 110 19.71 3.23 -3.65
C ALA A 110 20.34 3.86 -2.39
N ILE A 111 21.66 4.12 -2.38
CA ILE A 111 22.34 4.76 -1.26
C ILE A 111 22.00 6.25 -1.24
N VAL A 112 21.51 6.73 -0.10
CA VAL A 112 21.12 8.14 0.09
C VAL A 112 22.31 9.06 -0.20
N GLY A 113 22.14 9.94 -1.19
CA GLY A 113 23.17 10.91 -1.61
C GLY A 113 24.11 10.41 -2.70
N CYS A 114 23.89 9.21 -3.23
CA CYS A 114 24.58 8.71 -4.42
C CYS A 114 23.68 8.85 -5.66
N ASP A 115 24.23 9.46 -6.72
CA ASP A 115 23.55 9.61 -8.02
C ASP A 115 24.18 8.73 -9.11
N ASP A 116 25.09 7.81 -8.74
CA ASP A 116 25.74 6.90 -9.68
C ASP A 116 24.75 5.83 -10.17
N PRO A 117 24.91 5.35 -11.43
CA PRO A 117 24.05 4.30 -11.96
C PRO A 117 24.25 2.96 -11.25
N ILE A 118 23.17 2.18 -11.13
CA ILE A 118 23.22 0.82 -10.58
C ILE A 118 23.99 -0.14 -11.50
N ILE A 119 24.53 -1.20 -10.90
CA ILE A 119 24.98 -2.36 -11.66
C ILE A 119 23.76 -3.20 -12.04
N THR A 120 23.72 -3.72 -13.27
CA THR A 120 22.66 -4.62 -13.73
C THR A 120 22.43 -5.78 -12.74
N GLY A 121 21.19 -5.91 -12.24
CA GLY A 121 20.82 -6.94 -11.26
C GLY A 121 21.05 -6.55 -9.79
N HIS A 122 21.56 -5.35 -9.52
CA HIS A 122 21.77 -4.81 -8.19
C HIS A 122 20.98 -3.50 -7.98
N LEU A 123 20.80 -3.10 -6.72
CA LEU A 123 20.20 -1.81 -6.34
C LEU A 123 21.25 -0.73 -6.03
N THR A 124 22.54 -1.07 -6.11
CA THR A 124 23.66 -0.18 -5.78
C THR A 124 24.65 -0.06 -6.93
N CYS A 125 25.46 1.01 -6.93
CA CYS A 125 26.53 1.24 -7.89
C CYS A 125 27.78 0.39 -7.55
N ALA A 126 28.84 0.53 -8.35
CA ALA A 126 30.10 -0.21 -8.16
C ALA A 126 31.01 0.34 -7.05
N ASN A 127 30.58 1.35 -6.30
CA ASN A 127 31.39 1.91 -5.22
C ASN A 127 31.54 0.87 -4.09
N PRO A 128 32.76 0.45 -3.73
CA PRO A 128 32.98 -0.56 -2.70
C PRO A 128 32.59 -0.10 -1.28
N HIS A 129 32.28 1.18 -1.07
CA HIS A 129 31.76 1.72 0.19
C HIS A 129 30.23 1.73 0.28
N HIS A 130 29.51 1.30 -0.78
CA HIS A 130 28.05 1.25 -0.88
C HIS A 130 27.52 -0.18 -0.77
#